data_AF-A0AAX2UIH3-F1
#
_entry.id   AF-A0AAX2UIH3-F1
#
_cell.length_a   1.000
_cell.length_b   1.000
_cell.length_c   1.000
_cell.angle_alpha   90.00
_cell.angle_beta   90.00
_cell.angle_gamma   90.00
#
_symmetry.space_group_name_H-M   'P 1'
#
loop_
_entity.id
_entity.type
_entity.pdbx_description
1 polymer ?
#
loop_
_entity_poly.entity_id
_entity_poly.type
_entity_poly.pdbx_seq_one_letter_code
_entity_poly.pdbx_strand_id
1 'polypeptide(L)'
;MLGLSLQGKPSNIKNYRDEFDPYFDNARKGWHKRELRTYTKIIFEKYKDIEFESFKNLISSFLIENYEAKLQVSEFLDFKLETSFIKRVATGKAAEQYFLQNFKKHFVNFNVLDVREFGCGFDFKLDLNHKQICVEVKGLSEDKGQFLLTQKEFEMAQNCERLKVMDLIKN
;
A
#
# COMPACT_ATOMS: atom_id res chain seq x y z
N MET A 1 14.98 -25.58 -24.59
CA MET A 1 15.43 -24.30 -23.99
C MET A 1 16.04 -24.53 -22.60
N LEU A 2 15.25 -24.79 -21.54
CA LEU A 2 15.79 -24.98 -20.17
C LEU A 2 16.86 -26.07 -19.99
N GLY A 3 16.71 -27.23 -20.65
CA GLY A 3 17.67 -28.33 -20.48
C GLY A 3 19.08 -28.00 -20.96
N LEU A 4 19.18 -27.22 -22.05
CA LEU A 4 20.47 -26.73 -22.57
C LEU A 4 21.08 -25.68 -21.63
N SER A 5 20.27 -24.80 -21.05
CA SER A 5 20.72 -23.78 -20.08
C SER A 5 21.32 -24.39 -18.81
N LEU A 6 20.90 -25.60 -18.44
CA LEU A 6 21.44 -26.37 -17.32
C LEU A 6 22.61 -27.30 -17.72
N GLN A 7 23.17 -27.12 -18.92
CA GLN A 7 24.23 -27.98 -19.50
C GLN A 7 23.84 -29.47 -19.55
N GLY A 8 22.54 -29.78 -19.57
CA GLY A 8 22.00 -31.14 -19.57
C GLY A 8 21.38 -31.52 -20.93
N LYS A 9 21.11 -32.81 -21.10
CA LYS A 9 20.31 -33.27 -22.26
C LYS A 9 18.88 -32.72 -22.12
N PRO A 10 18.29 -32.12 -23.18
CA PRO A 10 16.92 -31.60 -23.14
C PRO A 10 15.87 -32.62 -22.70
N SER A 11 16.11 -33.91 -22.97
CA SER A 11 15.25 -35.02 -22.54
C SER A 11 15.17 -35.15 -21.01
N ASN A 12 16.16 -34.70 -20.24
CA ASN A 12 16.16 -34.85 -18.78
C ASN A 12 15.00 -34.10 -18.12
N ILE A 13 14.74 -32.85 -18.53
CA ILE A 13 13.63 -32.06 -17.99
C ILE A 13 12.28 -32.68 -18.36
N LYS A 14 12.16 -33.16 -19.61
CA LYS A 14 10.96 -33.88 -20.06
C LYS A 14 10.72 -35.12 -19.19
N ASN A 15 11.78 -35.89 -18.91
CA ASN A 15 11.69 -37.11 -18.10
C ASN A 15 11.23 -36.81 -16.67
N TYR A 16 11.76 -35.77 -16.02
CA TYR A 16 11.29 -35.38 -14.69
C TYR A 16 9.82 -34.96 -14.69
N ARG A 17 9.42 -34.17 -15.69
CA ARG A 17 8.03 -33.75 -15.84
C ARG A 17 7.09 -34.95 -16.04
N ASP A 18 7.44 -35.87 -16.93
CA ASP A 18 6.65 -37.10 -17.16
C ASP A 18 6.63 -38.02 -15.91
N GLU A 19 7.66 -37.97 -15.07
CA GLU A 19 7.72 -38.71 -13.79
C GLU A 19 6.81 -38.09 -12.71
N PHE A 20 6.65 -36.77 -12.69
CA PHE A 20 5.75 -36.06 -11.76
C PHE A 20 4.29 -35.97 -12.22
N ASP A 21 4.02 -35.99 -13.53
CA ASP A 21 2.67 -35.88 -14.13
C ASP A 21 1.58 -36.71 -13.40
N PRO A 22 1.80 -37.99 -12.99
CA PRO A 22 0.75 -38.79 -12.32
C PRO A 22 0.31 -38.28 -10.95
N TYR A 23 1.07 -37.36 -10.34
CA TYR A 23 0.89 -36.89 -8.96
C TYR A 23 0.26 -35.50 -8.87
N PHE A 24 -0.11 -34.91 -10.01
CA PHE A 24 -0.81 -33.64 -10.09
C PHE A 24 -2.09 -33.81 -10.90
N ASP A 25 -3.13 -33.04 -10.57
CA ASP A 25 -4.36 -32.99 -11.36
C ASP A 25 -4.09 -32.26 -12.69
N ASN A 26 -3.67 -33.01 -13.70
CA ASN A 26 -3.38 -32.49 -15.02
C ASN A 26 -3.74 -33.51 -16.11
N ALA A 27 -3.99 -33.03 -17.34
CA ALA A 27 -4.45 -33.87 -18.44
C ALA A 27 -3.39 -34.88 -18.95
N ARG A 28 -2.12 -34.74 -18.57
CA ARG A 28 -1.06 -35.64 -19.01
C ARG A 28 -0.87 -36.78 -18.03
N LYS A 29 -0.82 -37.99 -18.59
CA LYS A 29 -0.63 -39.21 -17.80
C LYS A 29 0.82 -39.47 -17.39
N GLY A 30 1.81 -38.91 -18.10
CA GLY A 30 3.22 -39.22 -17.90
C GLY A 30 3.52 -40.72 -17.71
N TRP A 31 4.47 -41.02 -16.84
CA TRP A 31 4.86 -42.38 -16.47
C TRP A 31 3.97 -43.01 -15.38
N HIS A 32 2.64 -42.93 -15.54
CA HIS A 32 1.63 -43.50 -14.62
C HIS A 32 1.76 -45.00 -14.27
N LYS A 33 2.56 -45.78 -15.00
CA LYS A 33 2.82 -47.21 -14.72
C LYS A 33 4.15 -47.46 -14.00
N ARG A 34 4.82 -46.41 -13.53
CA ARG A 34 6.14 -46.47 -12.91
C ARG A 34 6.11 -45.71 -11.60
N GLU A 35 6.66 -46.30 -10.55
CA GLU A 35 6.84 -45.61 -9.27
C GLU A 35 7.90 -44.50 -9.37
N LEU A 36 7.74 -43.46 -8.54
CA LEU A 36 8.77 -42.42 -8.39
C LEU A 36 10.10 -43.04 -7.97
N ARG A 37 11.18 -42.62 -8.61
CA ARG A 37 12.54 -42.90 -8.13
C ARG A 37 12.72 -42.32 -6.73
N THR A 38 13.53 -42.98 -5.91
CA THR A 38 13.77 -42.58 -4.51
C THR A 38 14.12 -41.10 -4.34
N TYR A 39 15.07 -40.59 -5.13
CA TYR A 39 15.47 -39.18 -5.04
C TYR A 39 14.37 -38.23 -5.53
N THR A 40 13.64 -38.60 -6.60
CA THR A 40 12.52 -37.80 -7.12
C THR A 40 11.39 -37.73 -6.10
N LYS A 41 11.12 -38.83 -5.38
CA LYS A 41 10.13 -38.88 -4.29
C LYS A 41 10.51 -37.93 -3.15
N ILE A 42 11.78 -37.86 -2.76
CA ILE A 42 12.24 -36.91 -1.71
C ILE A 42 11.96 -35.46 -2.12
N ILE A 43 12.25 -35.11 -3.38
CA ILE A 43 11.96 -33.76 -3.90
C ILE A 43 10.46 -33.51 -3.97
N PHE A 44 9.68 -34.49 -4.43
CA PHE A 44 8.22 -34.39 -4.47
C PHE A 44 7.64 -34.08 -3.09
N GLU A 45 7.92 -34.93 -2.09
CA GLU A 45 7.40 -34.76 -0.73
C GLU A 45 7.83 -33.43 -0.11
N LYS A 46 9.03 -32.94 -0.45
CA LYS A 46 9.54 -31.67 0.07
C LYS A 46 8.82 -30.44 -0.48
N TYR A 47 8.37 -30.48 -1.74
CA TYR A 47 7.87 -29.29 -2.44
C TYR A 47 6.43 -29.39 -2.95
N LYS A 48 5.75 -30.54 -2.84
CA LYS A 48 4.41 -30.76 -3.40
C LYS A 48 3.34 -29.80 -2.86
N ASP A 49 3.48 -29.35 -1.60
CA ASP A 49 2.53 -28.46 -0.93
C ASP A 49 3.08 -27.04 -0.75
N ILE A 50 4.12 -26.66 -1.51
CA ILE A 50 4.68 -25.31 -1.41
C ILE A 50 3.66 -24.28 -1.91
N GLU A 51 3.38 -23.26 -1.08
CA GLU A 51 2.52 -22.16 -1.49
C GLU A 51 3.20 -21.27 -2.53
N PHE A 52 2.39 -20.56 -3.31
CA PHE A 52 2.88 -19.70 -4.39
C PHE A 52 3.92 -18.69 -3.91
N GLU A 53 3.70 -18.04 -2.77
CA GLU A 53 4.62 -17.02 -2.24
C GLU A 53 5.95 -17.65 -1.79
N SER A 54 5.90 -18.81 -1.14
CA SER A 54 7.10 -19.57 -0.77
C SER A 54 7.87 -20.04 -2.01
N PHE A 55 7.17 -20.47 -3.06
CA PHE A 55 7.79 -20.85 -4.34
C PHE A 55 8.45 -19.64 -5.01
N LYS A 56 7.75 -18.51 -5.08
CA LYS A 56 8.29 -17.25 -5.62
C LYS A 56 9.54 -16.81 -4.85
N ASN A 57 9.50 -16.84 -3.51
CA ASN A 57 10.65 -16.47 -2.68
C ASN A 57 11.84 -17.42 -2.90
N LEU A 58 11.57 -18.73 -2.97
CA LEU A 58 12.59 -19.72 -3.30
C LEU A 58 13.24 -19.42 -4.65
N ILE A 59 12.46 -19.22 -5.72
CA ILE A 59 13.01 -18.91 -7.05
C ILE A 59 13.79 -17.58 -7.03
N SER A 60 13.25 -16.54 -6.42
CA SER A 60 13.90 -15.24 -6.32
C SER A 60 15.22 -15.30 -5.56
N SER A 61 15.33 -16.13 -4.51
CA SER A 61 16.57 -16.32 -3.76
C SER A 61 17.73 -16.85 -4.62
N PHE A 62 17.42 -17.58 -5.70
CA PHE A 62 18.44 -18.07 -6.65
C PHE A 62 18.78 -17.07 -7.74
N LEU A 63 17.81 -16.24 -8.15
CA LEU A 63 17.94 -15.37 -9.32
C LEU A 63 18.34 -13.93 -8.99
N ILE A 64 18.06 -13.48 -7.76
CA ILE A 64 18.26 -12.11 -7.34
C ILE A 64 19.34 -12.06 -6.25
N GLU A 65 20.44 -11.38 -6.56
CA GLU A 65 21.50 -11.16 -5.58
C GLU A 65 20.97 -10.37 -4.36
N ASN A 66 21.30 -10.83 -3.16
CA ASN A 66 20.86 -10.26 -1.88
C ASN A 66 19.33 -10.14 -1.76
N TYR A 67 18.57 -11.10 -2.32
CA TYR A 67 17.10 -11.09 -2.30
C TYR A 67 16.52 -10.90 -0.90
N GLU A 68 17.00 -11.67 0.09
CA GLU A 68 16.53 -11.57 1.48
C GLU A 68 16.70 -10.17 2.06
N ALA A 69 17.86 -9.53 1.84
CA ALA A 69 18.11 -8.17 2.29
C ALA A 69 17.19 -7.16 1.59
N LYS A 70 16.92 -7.36 0.29
CA LYS A 70 15.99 -6.51 -0.48
C LYS A 70 14.54 -6.67 0.01
N LEU A 71 14.13 -7.89 0.36
CA LEU A 71 12.80 -8.18 0.90
C LEU A 71 12.61 -7.47 2.24
N GLN A 72 13.57 -7.60 3.16
CA GLN A 72 13.55 -6.91 4.46
C GLN A 72 13.47 -5.38 4.32
N VAL A 73 14.22 -4.80 3.37
CA VAL A 73 14.16 -3.36 3.10
C VAL A 73 12.79 -2.96 2.57
N SER A 74 12.19 -3.74 1.68
CA SER A 74 10.83 -3.49 1.16
C SER A 74 9.80 -3.50 2.28
N GLU A 75 9.79 -4.54 3.12
CA GLU A 75 8.87 -4.68 4.24
C GLU A 75 9.03 -3.54 5.25
N PHE A 76 10.27 -3.13 5.53
CA PHE A 76 10.54 -1.97 6.39
C PHE A 76 10.00 -0.65 5.80
N LEU A 77 10.16 -0.46 4.48
CA LEU A 77 9.65 0.73 3.79
C LEU A 77 8.12 0.77 3.81
N ASP A 78 7.46 -0.35 3.54
CA ASP A 78 6.00 -0.48 3.58
C ASP A 78 5.47 -0.19 4.99
N PHE A 79 6.07 -0.77 6.03
CA PHE A 79 5.74 -0.47 7.43
C PHE A 79 5.94 1.02 7.77
N LYS A 80 7.03 1.63 7.30
CA LYS A 80 7.28 3.06 7.51
C LYS A 80 6.24 3.93 6.80
N LEU A 81 5.83 3.56 5.59
CA LEU A 81 4.78 4.26 4.85
C LEU A 81 3.43 4.14 5.57
N GLU A 82 3.03 2.95 5.99
CA GLU A 82 1.80 2.71 6.75
C GLU A 82 1.77 3.52 8.06
N THR A 83 2.84 3.43 8.85
CA THR A 83 2.94 4.20 10.11
C THR A 83 2.89 5.71 9.88
N SER A 84 3.54 6.21 8.81
CA SER A 84 3.46 7.62 8.44
C SER A 84 2.05 8.05 8.02
N PHE A 85 1.33 7.17 7.31
CA PHE A 85 -0.04 7.40 6.88
C PHE A 85 -0.99 7.44 8.08
N ILE A 86 -0.90 6.48 8.99
CA ILE A 86 -1.70 6.44 10.23
C ILE A 86 -1.47 7.69 11.05
N LYS A 87 -0.21 8.13 11.21
CA LYS A 87 0.12 9.38 11.90
C LYS A 87 -0.56 10.57 11.24
N ARG A 88 -0.47 10.70 9.91
CA ARG A 88 -1.10 11.80 9.16
C ARG A 88 -2.62 11.83 9.34
N VAL A 89 -3.28 10.67 9.29
CA VAL A 89 -4.73 10.56 9.51
C VAL A 89 -5.10 10.97 10.94
N ALA A 90 -4.34 10.54 11.95
CA ALA A 90 -4.57 10.91 13.34
C ALA A 90 -4.39 12.41 13.56
N THR A 91 -3.31 13.00 13.05
CA THR A 91 -3.03 14.44 13.16
C THR A 91 -4.07 15.29 12.43
N GLY A 92 -4.54 14.86 11.24
CA GLY A 92 -5.61 15.54 10.51
C GLY A 92 -6.90 15.61 11.31
N LYS A 93 -7.37 14.47 11.83
CA LYS A 93 -8.57 14.43 12.69
C LYS A 93 -8.45 15.28 13.94
N ALA A 94 -7.28 15.28 14.59
CA ALA A 94 -7.02 16.11 15.76
C ALA A 94 -7.09 17.62 15.42
N ALA A 95 -6.50 18.04 14.29
CA ALA A 95 -6.54 19.42 13.83
C ALA A 95 -7.96 19.88 13.49
N GLU A 96 -8.75 19.06 12.78
CA GLU A 96 -10.15 19.35 12.47
C GLU A 96 -11.00 19.53 13.75
N GLN A 97 -10.86 18.64 14.73
CA GLN A 97 -11.56 18.77 16.01
C GLN A 97 -11.12 20.03 16.77
N TYR A 98 -9.83 20.32 16.77
CA TYR A 98 -9.31 21.52 17.40
C TYR A 98 -9.90 22.78 16.77
N PHE A 99 -9.98 22.84 15.45
CA PHE A 99 -10.63 23.93 14.73
C PHE A 99 -12.08 24.11 15.18
N LEU A 100 -12.90 23.05 15.16
CA LEU A 100 -14.30 23.10 15.60
C LEU A 100 -14.48 23.61 17.03
N GLN A 101 -13.58 23.25 17.95
CA GLN A 101 -13.64 23.70 19.34
C GLN A 101 -13.18 25.16 19.52
N ASN A 102 -12.41 25.72 18.61
CA ASN A 102 -11.71 26.98 18.81
C ASN A 102 -12.00 28.06 17.76
N PHE A 103 -12.70 27.75 16.66
CA PHE A 103 -12.91 28.69 15.55
C PHE A 103 -13.57 29.99 16.02
N LYS A 104 -14.48 29.93 17.00
CA LYS A 104 -15.15 31.11 17.58
C LYS A 104 -14.18 32.13 18.19
N LYS A 105 -12.96 31.75 18.56
CA LYS A 105 -11.93 32.69 19.05
C LYS A 105 -11.50 33.68 17.96
N HIS A 106 -11.43 33.22 16.72
CA HIS A 106 -10.98 34.02 15.57
C HIS A 106 -12.14 34.44 14.66
N PHE A 107 -13.27 33.72 14.73
CA PHE A 107 -14.45 33.89 13.88
C PHE A 107 -15.73 34.02 14.74
N VAL A 108 -15.72 34.94 15.71
CA VAL A 108 -16.75 35.12 16.76
C VAL A 108 -18.18 35.08 16.21
N ASN A 109 -18.44 35.84 15.15
CA ASN A 109 -19.79 36.01 14.59
C ASN A 109 -20.12 35.05 13.44
N PHE A 110 -19.18 34.23 12.98
CA PHE A 110 -19.46 33.29 11.89
C PHE A 110 -20.15 32.04 12.40
N ASN A 111 -21.09 31.51 11.61
CA ASN A 111 -21.61 30.15 11.78
C ASN A 111 -20.72 29.18 11.02
N VAL A 112 -20.49 27.98 11.57
CA VAL A 112 -19.72 26.91 10.91
C VAL A 112 -20.67 25.84 10.39
N LEU A 113 -20.43 25.40 9.16
CA LEU A 113 -21.03 24.22 8.56
C LEU A 113 -19.91 23.20 8.32
N ASP A 114 -20.10 22.00 8.86
CA ASP A 114 -19.21 20.86 8.65
C ASP A 114 -19.53 20.20 7.32
N VAL A 115 -18.56 20.18 6.41
CA VAL A 115 -18.73 19.62 5.06
C VAL A 115 -17.70 18.55 4.70
N ARG A 116 -16.97 18.04 5.70
CA ARG A 116 -15.88 17.06 5.51
C ARG A 116 -16.31 15.82 4.73
N GLU A 117 -17.52 15.33 4.97
CA GLU A 117 -18.04 14.12 4.32
C GLU A 117 -18.60 14.36 2.90
N PHE A 118 -18.76 15.61 2.47
CA PHE A 118 -19.31 15.95 1.15
C PHE A 118 -18.23 15.98 0.06
N GLY A 119 -16.95 15.88 0.45
CA GLY A 119 -15.83 15.82 -0.47
C GLY A 119 -15.71 17.05 -1.35
N CYS A 120 -16.13 18.24 -0.90
CA CYS A 120 -16.19 19.47 -1.71
C CYS A 120 -14.83 20.19 -1.88
N GLY A 121 -13.74 19.63 -1.36
CA GLY A 121 -12.39 20.21 -1.46
C GLY A 121 -12.05 21.22 -0.36
N PHE A 122 -12.83 21.24 0.72
CA PHE A 122 -12.55 21.93 1.97
C PHE A 122 -13.32 21.25 3.11
N ASP A 123 -12.87 21.40 4.34
CA ASP A 123 -13.48 20.75 5.52
C ASP A 123 -14.69 21.49 6.09
N PHE A 124 -14.63 22.83 6.15
CA PHE A 124 -15.67 23.64 6.79
C PHE A 124 -16.04 24.88 5.97
N LYS A 125 -17.31 25.29 6.06
CA LYS A 125 -17.76 26.59 5.55
C LYS A 125 -18.10 27.50 6.71
N LEU A 126 -17.60 28.73 6.69
CA LEU A 126 -17.98 29.78 7.64
C LEU A 126 -18.85 30.83 6.96
N ASP A 127 -19.99 31.18 7.56
CA ASP A 127 -20.94 32.15 7.02
C ASP A 127 -21.26 33.28 8.02
N LEU A 128 -21.26 34.53 7.52
CA LEU A 128 -21.70 35.75 8.24
C LEU A 128 -22.21 36.81 7.27
N ASN A 129 -23.51 37.15 7.32
CA ASN A 129 -24.12 38.27 6.59
C ASN A 129 -23.61 38.39 5.13
N HIS A 130 -23.81 37.33 4.33
CA HIS A 130 -23.36 37.18 2.93
C HIS A 130 -21.84 37.01 2.70
N LYS A 131 -21.00 37.05 3.75
CA LYS A 131 -19.59 36.67 3.66
C LYS A 131 -19.46 35.16 3.89
N GLN A 132 -18.85 34.47 2.95
CA GLN A 132 -18.58 33.04 3.02
C GLN A 132 -17.06 32.81 3.02
N ILE A 133 -16.60 31.87 3.82
CA ILE A 133 -15.19 31.46 3.91
C ILE A 133 -15.15 29.95 3.85
N CYS A 134 -14.40 29.42 2.89
CA CYS A 134 -14.09 28.00 2.83
C CYS A 134 -12.86 27.76 3.71
N VAL A 135 -12.84 26.71 4.52
CA VAL A 135 -11.73 26.42 5.43
C VAL A 135 -11.28 25.00 5.19
N GLU A 136 -10.01 24.86 4.85
CA GLU A 136 -9.30 23.59 4.79
C GLU A 136 -8.37 23.51 6.00
N VAL A 137 -8.49 22.46 6.80
CA VAL A 137 -7.73 22.28 8.05
C VAL A 137 -6.60 21.32 7.80
N LYS A 138 -5.37 21.79 8.01
CA LYS A 138 -4.18 20.95 7.90
C LYS A 138 -3.51 20.82 9.26
N GLY A 139 -3.16 19.59 9.61
CA GLY A 139 -2.41 19.27 10.81
C GLY A 139 -0.93 19.16 10.50
N LEU A 140 -0.09 19.88 11.24
CA LEU A 140 1.36 19.70 11.23
C LEU A 140 1.77 18.86 12.43
N SER A 141 2.75 17.97 12.23
CA SER A 141 3.28 17.11 13.29
C SER A 141 4.40 17.76 14.10
N GLU A 142 4.93 18.89 13.63
CA GLU A 142 6.04 19.65 14.21
C GLU A 142 5.76 21.16 14.07
N ASP A 143 6.42 21.98 14.90
CA ASP A 143 6.27 23.46 14.95
C ASP A 143 6.47 24.18 13.60
N LYS A 144 7.14 23.52 12.66
CA LYS A 144 7.30 23.97 11.27
C LYS A 144 7.14 22.78 10.34
N GLY A 145 6.49 22.99 9.21
CA GLY A 145 6.34 21.96 8.20
C GLY A 145 5.74 22.51 6.92
N GLN A 146 5.71 21.64 5.91
CA GLN A 146 4.96 21.88 4.69
C GLN A 146 3.65 21.12 4.78
N PHE A 147 2.56 21.72 4.30
CA PHE A 147 1.32 21.01 4.03
C PHE A 147 1.21 20.75 2.53
N LEU A 148 0.52 19.67 2.18
CA LEU A 148 0.20 19.32 0.80
C LEU A 148 -1.29 19.53 0.61
N LEU A 149 -1.65 20.10 -0.54
CA LEU A 149 -3.02 20.20 -1.00
C LEU A 149 -3.28 19.13 -2.06
N THR A 150 -4.45 18.52 -2.03
CA THR A 150 -4.94 17.75 -3.17
C THR A 150 -5.24 18.71 -4.33
N GLN A 151 -5.29 18.19 -5.55
CA GLN A 151 -5.65 19.01 -6.72
C GLN A 151 -7.00 19.71 -6.53
N LYS A 152 -7.97 18.99 -5.95
CA LYS A 152 -9.31 19.54 -5.67
C LYS A 152 -9.29 20.65 -4.64
N GLU A 153 -8.54 20.48 -3.54
CA GLU A 153 -8.36 21.55 -2.54
C GLU A 153 -7.69 22.78 -3.15
N PHE A 154 -6.70 22.58 -4.01
CA PHE A 154 -6.01 23.67 -4.70
C PHE A 154 -6.93 24.41 -5.67
N GLU A 155 -7.70 23.70 -6.49
CA GLU A 155 -8.68 24.30 -7.39
C GLU A 155 -9.75 25.07 -6.61
N MET A 156 -10.22 24.51 -5.49
CA MET A 156 -11.19 25.18 -4.64
C MET A 156 -10.60 26.41 -3.94
N ALA A 157 -9.31 26.39 -3.61
CA ALA A 157 -8.59 27.55 -3.09
C ALA A 157 -8.61 28.74 -4.05
N GLN A 158 -8.52 28.46 -5.36
CA GLN A 158 -8.57 29.48 -6.39
C GLN A 158 -9.99 30.03 -6.61
N ASN A 159 -11.01 29.19 -6.41
CA ASN A 159 -12.40 29.54 -6.69
C ASN A 159 -13.15 30.14 -5.49
N CYS A 160 -12.79 29.78 -4.25
CA CYS A 160 -13.31 30.45 -3.07
C CYS A 160 -12.56 31.76 -2.84
N GLU A 161 -13.27 32.89 -2.83
CA GLU A 161 -12.68 34.23 -2.56
C GLU A 161 -11.84 34.29 -1.27
N ARG A 162 -12.05 33.36 -0.33
CA ARG A 162 -11.40 33.34 0.99
C ARG A 162 -11.11 31.92 1.50
N LEU A 163 -10.55 31.02 0.68
CA LEU A 163 -10.06 29.76 1.27
C LEU A 163 -8.94 30.08 2.26
N LYS A 164 -9.11 29.69 3.53
CA LYS A 164 -8.05 29.74 4.53
C LYS A 164 -7.58 28.33 4.83
N VAL A 165 -6.29 28.10 4.60
CA VAL A 165 -5.60 26.93 5.14
C VAL A 165 -5.21 27.27 6.58
N MET A 166 -5.74 26.52 7.54
CA MET A 166 -5.36 26.69 8.94
C MET A 166 -4.46 25.53 9.36
N ASP A 167 -3.20 25.86 9.62
CA ASP A 167 -2.24 24.97 10.27
C ASP A 167 -2.44 25.07 11.78
N LEU A 168 -2.92 23.99 12.39
CA LEU A 168 -3.21 23.96 13.81
C LEU A 168 -2.40 22.85 14.47
N ILE A 169 -1.33 23.26 15.15
CA ILE A 169 -0.54 22.40 16.03
C ILE A 169 -1.04 22.62 17.44
N LYS A 170 -1.42 21.53 18.10
CA LYS A 170 -1.38 21.46 19.55
C LYS A 170 -0.76 20.13 19.95
N ASN A 171 0.46 20.22 20.48
CA ASN A 171 0.92 19.30 21.50
C ASN A 171 0.20 19.64 22.81
#